data_AF-A0AAW5MWB3-F1
#
_entry.id   AF-A0AAW5MWB3-F1
#
_cell.length_a   1.000
_cell.length_b   1.000
_cell.length_c   1.000
_cell.angle_alpha   90.00
_cell.angle_beta   90.00
_cell.angle_gamma   90.00
#
_symmetry.space_group_name_H-M   'P 1'
#
loop_
_entity.id
_entity.type
_entity.pdbx_description
1 polymer ?
#
loop_
_entity_poly.entity_id
_entity_poly.type
_entity_poly.pdbx_seq_one_letter_code
_entity_poly.pdbx_strand_id
1 'polypeptide(L)'
;LTLIAPGDLAELSGTVRPALAGTTVQIERLTGQSWRVVGRATIDAAGAFTAQVDVTPGSYRARIPAPGRGLVSGTSSTLVVNQ
;
A
#
# COMPACT_ATOMS: atom_id res chain seq x y z
N LEU A 1 -5.38 6.95 3.69
CA LEU A 1 -4.62 5.74 3.35
C LEU A 1 -3.22 5.93 3.90
N THR A 2 -2.76 5.00 4.73
CA THR A 2 -1.44 5.04 5.36
C THR A 2 -0.73 3.74 5.05
N LEU A 3 0.57 3.81 4.76
CA LEU A 3 1.48 2.68 4.64
C LEU A 3 2.47 2.78 5.81
N ILE A 4 2.73 1.66 6.47
CA ILE A 4 3.55 1.60 7.68
C ILE A 4 4.85 0.87 7.34
N ALA A 5 5.93 1.23 8.04
CA ALA A 5 7.21 0.55 7.92
C ALA A 5 7.05 -0.96 8.18
N PRO A 6 7.79 -1.81 7.44
CA PRO A 6 7.76 -3.26 7.64
C PRO A 6 8.15 -3.63 9.08
N GLY A 7 7.46 -4.59 9.69
CA GLY A 7 7.90 -5.25 10.91
C GLY A 7 9.00 -6.28 10.65
N ASP A 8 8.92 -6.93 9.49
CA ASP A 8 9.95 -7.76 8.87
C ASP A 8 10.00 -7.47 7.36
N LEU A 9 11.08 -7.86 6.69
CA LEU A 9 11.28 -7.56 5.26
C LEU A 9 10.43 -8.44 4.31
N ALA A 10 9.37 -9.11 4.80
CA ALA A 10 8.49 -9.95 3.99
C ALA A 10 7.11 -9.32 3.73
N GLU A 11 6.77 -8.22 4.41
CA GLU A 11 5.47 -7.59 4.26
C GLU A 11 5.44 -6.08 4.44
N LEU A 12 4.42 -5.47 3.86
CA LEU A 12 4.04 -4.09 4.12
C LEU A 12 2.57 -4.02 4.52
N SER A 13 2.29 -3.29 5.59
CA SER A 13 0.96 -3.15 6.16
C SER A 13 0.51 -1.69 6.23
N GLY A 14 -0.79 -1.49 6.43
CA GLY A 14 -1.35 -0.14 6.50
C GLY A 14 -2.84 -0.11 6.78
N THR A 15 -3.40 1.10 6.74
CA THR A 15 -4.82 1.33 7.03
C THR A 15 -5.48 2.33 6.07
N VAL A 16 -6.80 2.20 5.93
CA VAL A 16 -7.66 3.03 5.07
C VAL A 16 -8.84 3.53 5.88
N ARG A 17 -9.09 4.85 5.81
CA ARG A 17 -10.22 5.50 6.48
C ARG A 17 -10.93 6.43 5.48
N PRO A 18 -12.27 6.32 5.31
CA PRO A 18 -13.14 5.27 5.89
C PRO A 18 -12.74 3.86 5.42
N ALA A 19 -13.16 2.82 6.15
CA ALA A 19 -12.83 1.44 5.79
C ALA A 19 -13.48 1.06 4.45
N LEU A 20 -12.67 0.61 3.50
CA LEU A 20 -13.08 0.20 2.14
C LEU A 20 -12.95 -1.31 1.96
N ALA A 21 -13.55 -2.07 2.88
CA ALA A 21 -13.47 -3.52 2.91
C ALA A 21 -13.72 -4.17 1.53
N GLY A 22 -12.91 -5.16 1.18
CA GLY A 22 -12.95 -5.86 -0.11
C GLY A 22 -12.27 -5.11 -1.26
N THR A 23 -11.84 -3.86 -1.06
CA THR A 23 -11.11 -3.10 -2.09
C THR A 23 -9.64 -3.51 -2.12
N THR A 24 -9.08 -3.60 -3.33
CA THR A 24 -7.66 -3.88 -3.52
C THR A 24 -6.79 -2.64 -3.31
N VAL A 25 -5.75 -2.79 -2.49
CA VAL A 25 -4.62 -1.87 -2.38
C VAL A 25 -3.47 -2.42 -3.21
N GLN A 26 -2.83 -1.56 -3.99
CA GLN A 26 -1.56 -1.83 -4.66
C GLN A 26 -0.42 -1.29 -3.81
N ILE A 27 0.62 -2.09 -3.60
CA ILE A 27 1.90 -1.61 -3.11
C ILE A 27 2.76 -1.29 -4.33
N GLU A 28 3.20 -0.06 -4.42
CA GLU A 28 4.06 0.42 -5.50
C GLU A 28 5.45 0.76 -4.95
N ARG A 29 6.50 0.33 -5.66
CA ARG A 29 7.90 0.71 -5.41
C ARG A 29 8.37 1.68 -6.49
N LEU A 30 9.11 2.71 -6.11
CA LEU A 30 9.74 3.61 -7.05
C LEU A 30 10.93 2.92 -7.74
N THR A 31 10.88 2.83 -9.07
CA THR A 31 11.95 2.26 -9.91
C THR A 31 12.34 3.30 -10.96
N GLY A 32 13.54 3.86 -10.85
CA GLY A 32 13.93 5.05 -11.60
C GLY A 32 12.99 6.21 -11.25
N GLN A 33 12.24 6.70 -12.24
CA GLN A 33 11.26 7.78 -12.07
C GLN A 33 9.80 7.29 -12.07
N SER A 34 9.57 5.97 -12.10
CA SER A 34 8.24 5.38 -12.24
C SER A 34 7.85 4.51 -11.05
N TRP A 35 6.60 4.63 -10.61
CA TRP A 35 6.02 3.75 -9.62
C TRP A 35 5.56 2.44 -10.26
N ARG A 36 6.04 1.31 -9.73
CA ARG A 36 5.74 -0.04 -10.23
C ARG A 36 5.04 -0.86 -9.15
N VAL A 37 3.96 -1.55 -9.50
CA VAL A 37 3.26 -2.43 -8.55
C VAL A 37 4.15 -3.62 -8.22
N VAL A 38 4.43 -3.82 -6.93
CA VAL A 38 5.24 -4.93 -6.40
C VAL A 38 4.44 -5.86 -5.49
N GLY A 39 3.25 -5.45 -5.07
CA GLY A 39 2.37 -6.25 -4.22
C GLY A 39 0.93 -5.78 -4.28
N ARG A 40 0.02 -6.63 -3.80
CA ARG A 40 -1.39 -6.31 -3.64
C ARG A 40 -1.90 -6.90 -2.32
N ALA A 41 -2.87 -6.22 -1.73
CA ALA A 41 -3.61 -6.70 -0.58
C ALA A 41 -5.08 -6.32 -0.70
N THR A 42 -5.93 -7.02 0.04
CA THR A 42 -7.34 -6.70 0.18
C THR A 42 -7.54 -6.02 1.52
N ILE A 43 -8.30 -4.91 1.53
CA ILE A 43 -8.66 -4.22 2.77
C ILE A 43 -9.70 -5.05 3.52
N ASP A 44 -9.47 -5.27 4.81
CA ASP A 44 -10.40 -5.99 5.68
C ASP A 44 -11.54 -5.09 6.19
N ALA A 45 -12.44 -5.67 6.99
CA ALA A 45 -13.57 -4.95 7.57
C ALA A 45 -13.19 -3.80 8.52
N ALA A 46 -12.01 -3.87 9.14
CA ALA A 46 -11.47 -2.82 10.01
C ALA A 46 -10.74 -1.71 9.23
N GLY A 47 -10.56 -1.87 7.92
CA GLY A 47 -9.81 -0.95 7.07
C GLY A 47 -8.31 -1.23 7.05
N ALA A 48 -7.84 -2.34 7.62
CA ALA A 48 -6.44 -2.74 7.59
C ALA A 48 -6.12 -3.57 6.34
N PHE A 49 -4.85 -3.59 5.94
CA PHE A 49 -4.35 -4.47 4.89
C PHE A 49 -2.91 -4.87 5.20
N THR A 50 -2.53 -6.07 4.75
CA THR A 50 -1.16 -6.59 4.76
C THR A 50 -0.86 -7.20 3.40
N ALA A 51 0.19 -6.73 2.74
CA ALA A 51 0.65 -7.23 1.46
C ALA A 51 1.98 -7.98 1.66
N GLN A 52 2.04 -9.23 1.22
CA GLN A 52 3.30 -9.97 1.16
C GLN A 52 4.15 -9.42 0.01
N VAL A 53 5.33 -8.91 0.34
CA VAL A 53 6.26 -8.24 -0.57
C VAL A 53 7.67 -8.50 -0.06
N ASP A 54 8.58 -8.95 -0.91
CA ASP A 54 10.01 -8.97 -0.58
C ASP A 54 10.54 -7.53 -0.49
N VAL A 55 10.60 -7.00 0.73
CA VAL A 55 10.91 -5.59 0.99
C VAL A 55 12.41 -5.40 0.94
N THR A 56 12.87 -4.75 -0.12
CA THR A 56 14.25 -4.29 -0.26
C THR A 56 14.35 -2.78 0.00
N PRO A 57 15.53 -2.24 0.36
CA PRO A 57 15.72 -0.81 0.52
C PRO A 57 15.20 -0.01 -0.69
N GLY A 58 14.52 1.10 -0.42
CA GLY A 58 13.91 1.95 -1.44
C GLY A 58 12.63 2.64 -0.97
N SER A 59 11.95 3.28 -1.93
CA SER A 59 10.74 4.05 -1.68
C SER A 59 9.49 3.29 -2.09
N TYR A 60 8.50 3.23 -1.19
CA TYR A 60 7.24 2.53 -1.38
C TYR A 60 6.05 3.47 -1.12
N ARG A 61 4.91 3.15 -1.72
CA ARG A 61 3.62 3.76 -1.39
C ARG A 61 2.49 2.77 -1.60
N ALA A 62 1.40 2.95 -0.87
CA ALA A 62 0.14 2.28 -1.14
C ALA A 62 -0.70 3.13 -2.08
N ARG A 63 -1.45 2.47 -2.98
CA ARG A 63 -2.38 3.13 -3.89
C ARG A 63 -3.66 2.33 -4.05
N ILE A 64 -4.79 3.03 -4.04
CA ILE A 64 -6.10 2.51 -4.39
C ILE A 64 -6.54 3.25 -5.67
N PRO A 65 -6.39 2.64 -6.86
CA PRO A 65 -6.66 3.34 -8.12
C PRO A 65 -8.16 3.57 -8.37
N ALA A 66 -9.00 2.63 -7.96
CA ALA A 66 -10.44 2.66 -8.19
C ALA A 66 -11.19 2.16 -6.94
N PRO A 67 -11.45 3.03 -5.95
CA PRO A 67 -12.17 2.64 -4.72
C PRO A 67 -13.69 2.44 -4.92
N GLY A 68 -14.24 2.86 -6.06
CA GLY A 68 -15.67 2.81 -6.33
C GLY A 68 -16.47 3.77 -5.43
N ARG A 69 -17.81 3.60 -5.40
CA ARG A 69 -18.71 4.28 -4.44
C ARG A 69 -18.62 5.82 -4.45
N GLY A 70 -18.32 6.41 -5.61
CA GLY A 70 -18.16 7.87 -5.77
C GLY A 70 -16.85 8.42 -5.19
N LEU A 71 -15.90 7.56 -4.80
CA LEU A 71 -14.60 7.95 -4.27
C LEU A 71 -13.55 8.06 -5.38
N VAL A 72 -12.59 8.97 -5.19
CA VAL A 72 -11.42 9.15 -6.07
C VAL A 72 -10.24 8.29 -5.61
N SER A 73 -9.26 8.07 -6.50
CA SER A 73 -8.06 7.30 -6.17
C SER A 73 -7.33 7.86 -4.96
N GLY A 74 -6.87 6.98 -4.07
CA GLY A 74 -6.07 7.33 -2.89
C GLY A 74 -4.62 6.87 -3.02
N THR A 75 -3.68 7.69 -2.55
CA THR A 75 -2.25 7.33 -2.47
C THR A 75 -1.73 7.67 -1.07
N SER A 76 -0.90 6.82 -0.47
CA SER A 76 -0.25 7.12 0.81
C SER A 76 0.89 8.14 0.63
N SER A 77 1.38 8.69 1.73
CA SER A 77 2.73 9.26 1.76
C SER A 77 3.76 8.20 1.33
N THR A 78 4.90 8.68 0.81
CA THR A 78 6.05 7.82 0.51
C THR A 78 6.67 7.29 1.80
N LEU A 79 6.79 5.99 1.90
CA LEU A 79 7.58 5.29 2.91
C LEU A 79 8.98 5.02 2.35
N VAL A 80 10.01 5.47 3.06
CA VAL A 80 11.41 5.16 2.71
C VAL A 80 11.90 4.05 3.63
N VAL A 81 12.35 2.94 3.05
CA VAL A 81 12.97 1.81 3.74
C VAL A 81 14.47 1.87 3.48
N ASN A 82 15.27 1.97 4.55
CA ASN A 82 16.71 2.23 4.43
C ASN A 82 17.57 0.97 4.58
N GLN A 83 17.14 -0.03 5.34
CA GLN A 83 17.84 -1.31 5.57
C GLN A 83 16.83 -2.40 5.87
#